data_AF-A0A537TYD3-F1
#
_entry.id   AF-A0A537TYD3-F1
#
_cell.length_a   1.000
_cell.length_b   1.000
_cell.length_c   1.000
_cell.angle_alpha   90.00
_cell.angle_beta   90.00
_cell.angle_gamma   90.00
#
_symmetry.space_group_name_H-M   'P 1'
#
loop_
_entity.id
_entity.type
_entity.pdbx_description
1 polymer ?
#
loop_
_entity_poly.entity_id
_entity_poly.type
_entity_poly.pdbx_seq_one_letter_code
_entity_poly.pdbx_strand_id
1 'polypeptide(L)'
;RPARTSGSSLFRRLPPRRRRPSIIDSLGDRREQMVSLYERLGGLDAITAVVDSFAARCAGDDRINRKFERTDIPRLKKMLVDQVCEATGGPCTYTGRAMRETHDGMEVTAGEFDALVEDLVATLDEFEVPKAEQDEVLGLLGPMRDEIVEIESAETGTPLPESYQAAPALS
;
A
#
# COMPACT_ATOMS: atom_id res chain seq x y z
N ARG A 1 -74.61 22.69 8.33
CA ARG A 1 -73.70 23.53 9.15
C ARG A 1 -73.34 22.74 10.42
N PRO A 2 -72.08 22.74 10.92
CA PRO A 2 -70.75 22.84 10.28
C PRO A 2 -69.85 21.60 10.63
N ALA A 3 -68.97 21.13 9.75
CA ALA A 3 -67.52 21.42 9.65
C ALA A 3 -66.63 21.02 10.85
N ARG A 4 -65.69 20.08 10.63
CA ARG A 4 -64.28 20.26 11.02
C ARG A 4 -63.37 19.25 10.31
N THR A 5 -62.62 19.79 9.36
CA THR A 5 -61.37 19.25 8.81
C THR A 5 -60.28 19.28 9.88
N SER A 6 -59.51 18.21 10.03
CA SER A 6 -58.22 18.23 10.72
C SER A 6 -57.14 17.79 9.73
N GLY A 7 -56.43 18.76 9.18
CA GLY A 7 -55.26 18.55 8.34
C GLY A 7 -54.07 18.19 9.22
N SER A 8 -53.51 17.00 8.99
CA SER A 8 -52.19 16.64 9.52
C SER A 8 -51.12 17.17 8.59
N SER A 9 -50.42 18.20 9.07
CA SER A 9 -49.33 18.87 8.39
C SER A 9 -48.10 17.97 8.29
N LEU A 10 -47.82 17.45 7.09
CA LEU A 10 -46.54 16.81 6.74
C LEU A 10 -45.47 17.89 6.52
N PHE A 11 -44.86 18.39 7.59
CA PHE A 11 -43.60 19.13 7.47
C PHE A 11 -42.45 18.13 7.23
N ARG A 12 -42.15 17.84 5.96
CA ARG A 12 -40.88 17.23 5.57
C ARG A 12 -39.77 18.23 5.88
N ARG A 13 -38.97 17.98 6.93
CA ARG A 13 -37.75 18.74 7.21
C ARG A 13 -36.81 18.61 6.01
N LEU A 14 -36.45 19.74 5.41
CA LEU A 14 -35.41 19.78 4.38
C LEU A 14 -34.06 19.36 5.01
N PRO A 15 -33.25 18.54 4.33
CA PRO A 15 -31.90 18.23 4.79
C PRO A 15 -31.05 19.51 4.86
N PRO A 16 -30.08 19.59 5.78
CA PRO A 16 -29.19 20.74 5.86
C PRO A 16 -28.47 20.93 4.51
N ARG A 17 -28.44 22.18 4.03
CA ARG A 17 -27.65 22.54 2.84
C ARG A 17 -26.18 22.20 3.13
N ARG A 18 -25.63 21.20 2.42
CA ARG A 18 -24.18 20.98 2.38
C ARG A 18 -23.54 22.29 1.90
N ARG A 19 -22.60 22.85 2.67
CA ARG A 19 -21.81 24.00 2.22
C ARG A 19 -21.07 23.60 0.95
N ARG A 20 -21.21 24.39 -0.11
CA ARG A 20 -20.35 24.26 -1.29
C ARG A 20 -18.96 24.75 -0.91
N PRO A 21 -17.88 24.00 -1.22
CA PRO A 21 -16.52 24.46 -0.99
C PRO A 21 -16.30 25.83 -1.62
N SER A 22 -15.53 26.70 -0.97
CA SER A 22 -15.16 27.98 -1.57
C SER A 22 -14.22 27.75 -2.76
N ILE A 23 -14.09 28.76 -3.62
CA ILE A 23 -13.14 28.69 -4.76
C ILE A 23 -11.71 28.45 -4.25
N ILE A 24 -11.36 28.97 -3.07
CA ILE A 24 -10.04 28.82 -2.45
C ILE A 24 -9.86 27.37 -1.97
N ASP A 25 -10.86 26.80 -1.28
CA ASP A 25 -10.83 25.39 -0.84
C ASP A 25 -10.71 24.44 -2.06
N SER A 26 -11.44 24.76 -3.13
CA SER A 26 -11.44 23.96 -4.37
C SER A 26 -10.17 24.15 -5.23
N LEU A 27 -9.39 25.20 -5.00
CA LEU A 27 -8.07 25.38 -5.63
C LEU A 27 -6.95 24.74 -4.81
N GLY A 28 -7.07 24.68 -3.48
CA GLY A 28 -6.18 23.93 -2.60
C GLY A 28 -6.26 22.42 -2.87
N ASP A 29 -7.48 21.88 -2.89
CA ASP A 29 -7.77 20.47 -3.22
C ASP A 29 -7.26 20.08 -4.62
N ARG A 30 -7.38 20.98 -5.61
CA ARG A 30 -6.83 20.75 -6.97
C ARG A 30 -5.31 20.85 -7.03
N ARG A 31 -4.65 21.62 -6.17
CA ARG A 31 -3.18 21.68 -6.11
C ARG A 31 -2.60 20.44 -5.44
N GLU A 32 -3.25 19.92 -4.40
CA GLU A 32 -2.88 18.65 -3.76
C GLU A 32 -3.01 17.48 -4.73
N GLN A 33 -4.02 17.49 -5.63
CA GLN A 33 -4.16 16.49 -6.70
C GLN A 33 -3.16 16.66 -7.88
N MET A 34 -2.41 17.77 -7.97
CA MET A 34 -1.44 18.00 -9.05
C MET A 34 0.00 17.58 -8.70
N VAL A 35 0.30 17.41 -7.41
CA VAL A 35 1.61 16.96 -6.92
C VAL A 35 1.54 15.43 -6.82
N SER A 36 2.52 14.73 -7.38
CA SER A 36 2.47 13.26 -7.36
C SER A 36 2.60 12.70 -5.94
N LEU A 37 2.14 11.48 -5.71
CA LEU A 37 2.34 10.81 -4.42
C LEU A 37 3.83 10.69 -4.09
N TYR A 38 4.68 10.45 -5.10
CA TYR A 38 6.13 10.47 -4.97
C TYR A 38 6.65 11.79 -4.38
N GLU A 39 6.18 12.93 -4.88
CA GLU A 39 6.58 14.25 -4.36
C GLU A 39 6.05 14.47 -2.93
N ARG A 40 4.81 14.05 -2.64
CA ARG A 40 4.22 14.12 -1.29
C ARG A 40 4.94 13.25 -0.26
N LEU A 41 5.46 12.10 -0.68
CA LEU A 41 6.27 11.20 0.15
C LEU A 41 7.69 11.70 0.40
N GLY A 42 8.11 12.81 -0.22
CA GLY A 42 9.46 13.35 -0.07
C GLY A 42 10.47 12.82 -1.10
N GLY A 43 10.00 12.17 -2.16
CA GLY A 43 10.81 11.70 -3.28
C GLY A 43 11.71 10.50 -2.96
N LEU A 44 12.70 10.29 -3.82
CA LEU A 44 13.51 9.07 -3.86
C LEU A 44 14.27 8.80 -2.56
N ASP A 45 14.83 9.83 -1.93
CA ASP A 45 15.61 9.67 -0.69
C ASP A 45 14.72 9.18 0.46
N ALA A 46 13.52 9.73 0.59
CA ALA A 46 12.54 9.32 1.59
C ALA A 46 12.04 7.88 1.35
N ILE A 47 11.70 7.56 0.09
CA ILE A 47 11.31 6.19 -0.30
C ILE A 47 12.44 5.20 0.00
N THR A 48 13.68 5.55 -0.31
CA THR A 48 14.85 4.69 -0.04
C THR A 48 15.00 4.42 1.45
N ALA A 49 14.87 5.45 2.30
CA ALA A 49 14.96 5.29 3.74
C ALA A 49 13.83 4.41 4.31
N VAL A 50 12.60 4.59 3.83
CA VAL A 50 11.45 3.73 4.20
C VAL A 50 11.71 2.29 3.80
N VAL A 51 12.15 2.04 2.56
CA VAL A 51 12.47 0.69 2.06
C VAL A 51 13.60 0.05 2.86
N ASP A 52 14.60 0.84 3.25
CA ASP A 52 15.72 0.35 4.05
C ASP A 52 15.27 -0.13 5.44
N SER A 53 14.40 0.64 6.11
CA SER A 53 13.82 0.27 7.40
C SER A 53 12.85 -0.90 7.28
N PHE A 54 11.98 -0.89 6.26
CA PHE A 54 11.03 -1.97 6.00
C PHE A 54 11.72 -3.31 5.75
N ALA A 55 12.77 -3.34 4.92
CA ALA A 55 13.53 -4.56 4.68
C ALA A 55 14.20 -5.10 5.97
N ALA A 56 14.67 -4.20 6.85
CA ALA A 56 15.23 -4.60 8.14
C ALA A 56 14.16 -5.15 9.09
N ARG A 57 12.95 -4.58 9.08
CA ARG A 57 11.79 -5.07 9.83
C ARG A 57 11.39 -6.48 9.38
N CYS A 58 11.24 -6.71 8.07
CA CYS A 58 10.92 -8.04 7.53
C CYS A 58 11.98 -9.08 7.86
N ALA A 59 13.27 -8.69 7.86
CA ALA A 59 14.36 -9.59 8.24
C ALA A 59 14.30 -9.98 9.73
N GLY A 60 13.70 -9.15 10.58
CA GLY A 60 13.52 -9.39 12.01
C GLY A 60 12.20 -10.06 12.39
N ASP A 61 11.22 -10.18 11.48
CA ASP A 61 9.92 -10.78 11.76
C ASP A 61 9.91 -12.29 11.49
N ASP A 62 9.88 -13.09 12.55
CA ASP A 62 9.83 -14.57 12.49
C ASP A 62 8.59 -15.11 11.75
N ARG A 63 7.56 -14.29 11.54
CA ARG A 63 6.38 -14.67 10.74
C ARG A 63 6.70 -14.75 9.24
N ILE A 64 7.70 -14.03 8.75
CA ILE A 64 7.97 -13.90 7.30
C ILE A 64 9.44 -14.05 6.91
N ASN A 65 10.39 -13.92 7.84
CA ASN A 65 11.83 -13.87 7.55
C ASN A 65 12.33 -15.09 6.76
N ARG A 66 11.72 -16.25 6.95
CA ARG A 66 12.04 -17.48 6.20
C ARG A 66 11.85 -17.34 4.70
N LYS A 67 10.87 -16.56 4.24
CA LYS A 67 10.65 -16.29 2.81
C LYS A 67 11.77 -15.47 2.17
N PHE A 68 12.64 -14.87 2.98
CA PHE A 68 13.75 -14.04 2.51
C PHE A 68 15.13 -14.72 2.61
N GLU A 69 15.25 -15.93 3.15
CA GLU A 69 16.54 -16.62 3.43
C GLU A 69 17.50 -16.72 2.24
N ARG A 70 16.96 -16.83 1.01
CA ARG A 70 17.73 -16.94 -0.24
C ARG A 70 17.83 -15.64 -1.03
N THR A 71 17.37 -14.53 -0.46
CA THR A 71 17.25 -13.25 -1.17
C THR A 71 18.56 -12.49 -1.22
N ASP A 72 18.89 -11.94 -2.40
CA ASP A 72 19.88 -10.88 -2.53
C ASP A 72 19.28 -9.57 -2.00
N ILE A 73 19.67 -9.18 -0.79
CA ILE A 73 19.10 -8.02 -0.08
C ILE A 73 19.37 -6.69 -0.80
N PRO A 74 20.59 -6.39 -1.30
CA PRO A 74 20.82 -5.18 -2.09
C PRO A 74 19.90 -5.08 -3.32
N ARG A 75 19.74 -6.19 -4.04
CA ARG A 75 18.83 -6.26 -5.19
C ARG A 75 17.37 -6.05 -4.75
N LEU A 76 16.92 -6.72 -3.69
CA LEU A 76 15.55 -6.57 -3.18
C LEU A 76 15.24 -5.10 -2.90
N LYS A 77 16.12 -4.43 -2.15
CA LYS A 77 15.97 -3.01 -1.80
C LYS A 77 15.90 -2.14 -3.04
N LYS A 78 16.81 -2.33 -4.01
CA LYS A 78 16.78 -1.57 -5.26
C LYS A 78 15.46 -1.75 -6.03
N MET A 79 14.99 -2.99 -6.16
CA MET A 79 13.74 -3.28 -6.86
C MET A 79 12.52 -2.72 -6.14
N LEU A 80 12.48 -2.78 -4.82
CA LEU A 80 11.38 -2.23 -4.05
C LEU A 80 11.35 -0.69 -4.11
N VAL A 81 12.52 -0.03 -4.06
CA VAL A 81 12.62 1.42 -4.29
C VAL A 81 12.10 1.78 -5.69
N ASP A 82 12.55 1.07 -6.74
CA ASP A 82 12.09 1.35 -8.11
C ASP A 82 10.59 1.15 -8.25
N GLN A 83 10.05 0.06 -7.69
CA GLN A 83 8.63 -0.28 -7.75
C GLN A 83 7.77 0.79 -7.07
N VAL A 84 8.13 1.22 -5.85
CA VAL A 84 7.41 2.25 -5.11
C VAL A 84 7.56 3.61 -5.78
N CYS A 85 8.77 3.96 -6.24
CA CYS A 85 9.02 5.20 -6.96
C CYS A 85 8.16 5.28 -8.23
N GLU A 86 8.14 4.24 -9.07
CA GLU A 86 7.30 4.20 -10.28
C GLU A 86 5.81 4.26 -9.93
N ALA A 87 5.34 3.41 -9.01
CA ALA A 87 3.92 3.31 -8.65
C ALA A 87 3.35 4.62 -8.09
N THR A 88 4.17 5.39 -7.38
CA THR A 88 3.78 6.67 -6.77
C THR A 88 3.89 7.87 -7.74
N GLY A 89 4.25 7.63 -9.01
CA GLY A 89 4.36 8.66 -10.05
C GLY A 89 5.72 9.37 -10.08
N GLY A 90 6.76 8.74 -9.53
CA GLY A 90 8.14 9.20 -9.60
C GLY A 90 8.81 8.90 -10.95
N PRO A 91 10.06 9.36 -11.14
CA PRO A 91 10.77 9.24 -12.42
C PRO A 91 11.44 7.88 -12.64
N CYS A 92 11.33 6.94 -11.69
CA CYS A 92 11.96 5.64 -11.78
C CYS A 92 11.18 4.71 -12.71
N THR A 93 11.86 3.68 -13.21
CA THR A 93 11.23 2.59 -13.96
C THR A 93 11.51 1.28 -13.26
N TYR A 94 10.47 0.53 -12.95
CA TYR A 94 10.64 -0.82 -12.42
C TYR A 94 11.08 -1.75 -13.55
N THR A 95 12.25 -2.37 -13.37
CA THR A 95 12.85 -3.29 -14.37
C THR A 95 12.98 -4.71 -13.84
N GLY A 96 12.34 -5.00 -12.71
CA GLY A 96 12.30 -6.34 -12.14
C GLY A 96 11.34 -7.28 -12.87
N ARG A 97 11.29 -8.53 -12.40
CA ARG A 97 10.33 -9.54 -12.87
C ARG A 97 8.91 -9.13 -12.47
N ALA A 98 7.89 -9.62 -13.19
CA ALA A 98 6.50 -9.45 -12.76
C ALA A 98 6.29 -10.02 -11.34
N MET A 99 5.28 -9.53 -10.59
CA MET A 99 5.05 -10.01 -9.22
C MET A 99 4.76 -11.50 -9.19
N ARG A 100 3.90 -11.99 -10.10
CA ARG A 100 3.64 -13.43 -10.23
C ARG A 100 4.92 -14.23 -10.49
N GLU A 101 5.74 -13.81 -11.45
CA GLU A 101 7.00 -14.51 -11.77
C GLU A 101 8.02 -14.44 -10.63
N THR A 102 8.02 -13.35 -9.86
CA THR A 102 8.94 -13.18 -8.74
C THR A 102 8.64 -14.14 -7.60
N HIS A 103 7.36 -14.41 -7.35
CA HIS A 103 6.89 -15.20 -6.21
C HIS A 103 6.44 -16.61 -6.60
N ASP A 104 6.48 -16.97 -7.89
CA ASP A 104 6.09 -18.29 -8.39
C ASP A 104 6.83 -19.43 -7.68
N GLY A 105 6.05 -20.35 -7.11
CA GLY A 105 6.55 -21.51 -6.37
C GLY A 105 7.21 -21.16 -5.04
N MET A 106 7.02 -19.95 -4.53
CA MET A 106 7.45 -19.54 -3.19
C MET A 106 6.49 -20.06 -2.12
N GLU A 107 5.26 -20.47 -2.49
CA GLU A 107 4.21 -20.91 -1.57
C GLU A 107 3.92 -19.86 -0.50
N VAL A 108 3.79 -18.58 -0.91
CA VAL A 108 3.43 -17.51 0.02
C VAL A 108 2.00 -17.72 0.49
N THR A 109 1.82 -17.73 1.81
CA THR A 109 0.50 -17.84 2.43
C THR A 109 -0.16 -16.47 2.58
N ALA A 110 -1.49 -16.44 2.70
CA ALA A 110 -2.22 -15.23 3.03
C ALA A 110 -1.77 -14.60 4.36
N GLY A 111 -1.48 -15.43 5.38
CA GLY A 111 -0.98 -14.97 6.68
C GLY A 111 0.38 -14.29 6.60
N GLU A 112 1.31 -14.80 5.78
CA GLU A 112 2.62 -14.17 5.55
C GLU A 112 2.48 -12.84 4.79
N PHE A 113 1.57 -12.77 3.81
CA PHE A 113 1.29 -11.51 3.10
C PHE A 113 0.69 -10.46 4.05
N ASP A 114 -0.26 -10.85 4.90
CA ASP A 114 -0.86 -9.95 5.89
C ASP A 114 0.20 -9.43 6.88
N ALA A 115 1.10 -10.30 7.36
CA ALA A 115 2.22 -9.91 8.21
C ALA A 115 3.18 -8.93 7.51
N LEU A 116 3.48 -9.15 6.23
CA LEU A 116 4.27 -8.21 5.41
C LEU A 116 3.59 -6.84 5.31
N VAL A 117 2.27 -6.79 5.13
CA VAL A 117 1.51 -5.54 5.09
C VAL A 117 1.52 -4.84 6.45
N GLU A 118 1.38 -5.58 7.55
CA GLU A 118 1.52 -5.03 8.91
C GLU A 118 2.89 -4.39 9.13
N ASP A 119 3.96 -5.05 8.65
CA ASP A 119 5.32 -4.50 8.71
C ASP A 119 5.46 -3.23 7.89
N LEU A 120 4.86 -3.17 6.70
CA LEU A 120 4.86 -1.98 5.86
C LEU A 120 4.16 -0.82 6.57
N VAL A 121 2.96 -1.04 7.11
CA VAL A 121 2.22 -0.03 7.86
C VAL A 121 3.03 0.47 9.04
N ALA A 122 3.63 -0.43 9.82
CA ALA A 122 4.41 -0.06 10.99
C ALA A 122 5.67 0.74 10.63
N THR A 123 6.31 0.46 9.49
CA THR A 123 7.41 1.29 8.98
C THR A 123 6.91 2.65 8.49
N LEU A 124 5.79 2.74 7.79
CA LEU A 124 5.24 4.04 7.38
C LEU A 124 4.85 4.91 8.59
N ASP A 125 4.33 4.30 9.65
CA ASP A 125 4.03 4.97 10.92
C ASP A 125 5.31 5.47 11.61
N GLU A 126 6.39 4.69 11.62
CA GLU A 126 7.70 5.08 12.15
C GLU A 126 8.28 6.32 11.45
N PHE A 127 8.01 6.46 10.15
CA PHE A 127 8.41 7.61 9.34
C PHE A 127 7.41 8.76 9.38
N GLU A 128 6.36 8.66 10.22
CA GLU A 128 5.30 9.65 10.36
C GLU A 128 4.62 10.01 9.03
N VAL A 129 4.55 9.05 8.09
CA VAL A 129 3.88 9.25 6.81
C VAL A 129 2.39 9.51 7.08
N PRO A 130 1.78 10.60 6.58
CA PRO A 130 0.41 10.90 6.91
C PRO A 130 -0.55 9.84 6.34
N LYS A 131 -1.67 9.65 7.03
CA LYS A 131 -2.57 8.51 6.77
C LYS A 131 -3.10 8.47 5.33
N ALA A 132 -3.32 9.63 4.71
CA ALA A 132 -3.77 9.71 3.32
C ALA A 132 -2.75 9.08 2.37
N GLU A 133 -1.47 9.45 2.50
CA GLU A 133 -0.37 8.90 1.72
C GLU A 133 -0.18 7.41 1.99
N GLN A 134 -0.30 6.95 3.24
CA GLN A 134 -0.25 5.52 3.57
C GLN A 134 -1.35 4.74 2.83
N ASP A 135 -2.59 5.22 2.89
CA ASP A 135 -3.74 4.56 2.26
C ASP A 135 -3.59 4.53 0.73
N GLU A 136 -3.01 5.58 0.12
CA GLU A 136 -2.70 5.58 -1.32
C GLU A 136 -1.59 4.58 -1.68
N VAL A 137 -0.50 4.51 -0.91
CA VAL A 137 0.58 3.52 -1.11
C VAL A 137 0.02 2.09 -1.01
N LEU A 138 -0.74 1.80 0.04
CA LEU A 138 -1.38 0.49 0.22
C LEU A 138 -2.38 0.19 -0.89
N GLY A 139 -3.11 1.19 -1.38
CA GLY A 139 -4.02 1.05 -2.51
C GLY A 139 -3.33 0.73 -3.82
N LEU A 140 -2.11 1.25 -4.04
CA LEU A 140 -1.29 0.95 -5.22
C LEU A 140 -0.69 -0.46 -5.18
N LEU A 141 -0.26 -0.92 -4.00
CA LEU A 141 0.39 -2.22 -3.84
C LEU A 141 -0.60 -3.36 -3.58
N GLY A 142 -1.76 -3.09 -3.00
CA GLY A 142 -2.78 -4.07 -2.64
C GLY A 142 -3.18 -5.04 -3.76
N PRO A 143 -3.37 -4.60 -5.03
CA PRO A 143 -3.68 -5.50 -6.14
C PRO A 143 -2.62 -6.60 -6.40
N MET A 144 -1.38 -6.40 -5.96
CA MET A 144 -0.32 -7.40 -6.12
C MET A 144 -0.54 -8.65 -5.27
N ARG A 145 -1.45 -8.63 -4.27
CA ARG A 145 -1.79 -9.80 -3.46
C ARG A 145 -2.16 -11.01 -4.32
N ASP A 146 -2.98 -10.81 -5.36
CA ASP A 146 -3.46 -11.89 -6.23
C ASP A 146 -2.36 -12.49 -7.13
N GLU A 147 -1.21 -11.83 -7.20
CA GLU A 147 -0.01 -12.31 -7.87
C GLU A 147 0.99 -12.95 -6.93
N ILE A 148 0.92 -12.66 -5.62
CA ILE A 148 1.91 -13.06 -4.63
C ILE A 148 1.42 -14.25 -3.79
N VAL A 149 0.16 -14.21 -3.33
CA VAL A 149 -0.42 -15.25 -2.49
C VAL A 149 -0.73 -16.48 -3.33
N GLU A 150 -0.11 -17.61 -2.98
CA GLU A 150 -0.34 -18.91 -3.62
C GLU A 150 -1.18 -19.85 -2.76
N ILE A 151 -1.17 -19.64 -1.43
CA ILE A 151 -1.86 -20.48 -0.47
C ILE A 151 -2.78 -19.60 0.40
N GLU A 152 -4.10 -19.76 0.25
CA GLU A 152 -5.09 -19.08 1.10
C GLU A 152 -5.18 -19.73 2.49
N SER A 153 -4.13 -19.53 3.30
CA SER A 153 -3.95 -19.98 4.68
C SER A 153 -3.46 -18.84 5.55
N ALA A 154 -3.89 -18.79 6.82
CA ALA A 154 -3.44 -17.82 7.83
C ALA A 154 -2.12 -18.22 8.53
N GLU A 155 -1.51 -19.33 8.12
CA GLU A 155 -0.22 -19.79 8.66
C GLU A 155 0.90 -18.79 8.35
N THR A 156 1.91 -18.74 9.21
CA THR A 156 3.09 -17.88 9.05
C THR A 156 4.37 -18.64 9.36
N GLY A 157 5.51 -18.17 8.86
CA GLY A 157 6.82 -18.76 9.14
C GLY A 157 7.03 -20.10 8.41
N THR A 158 6.35 -20.28 7.28
CA THR A 158 6.53 -21.48 6.46
C THR A 158 7.90 -21.44 5.78
N PRO A 159 8.57 -22.59 5.59
CA PRO A 159 9.86 -22.61 4.90
C PRO A 159 9.68 -22.24 3.42
N LEU A 160 10.76 -21.79 2.78
CA LEU A 160 10.79 -21.71 1.33
C LEU A 160 10.85 -23.13 0.72
N PRO A 161 10.04 -23.46 -0.29
CA PRO A 161 10.13 -24.73 -1.02
C PRO A 161 11.53 -24.95 -1.59
N GLU A 162 12.07 -26.17 -1.53
CA GLU A 162 13.42 -26.47 -2.06
C GLU A 162 13.57 -26.10 -3.54
N SER A 163 12.47 -26.20 -4.31
CA SER A 163 12.40 -25.83 -5.73
C SER A 163 12.40 -24.32 -6.00
N TYR A 164 12.13 -23.47 -5.00
CA TYR A 164 12.02 -22.03 -5.21
C TYR A 164 13.36 -21.42 -5.67
N GLN A 165 13.31 -20.54 -6.67
CA GLN A 165 14.49 -19.86 -7.21
C GLN A 165 14.35 -18.35 -7.04
N ALA A 166 15.19 -17.80 -6.15
CA ALA A 166 15.31 -16.36 -6.00
C ALA A 166 15.85 -15.71 -7.28
N ALA A 167 15.48 -14.47 -7.53
CA ALA A 167 15.99 -13.71 -8.67
C ALA A 167 17.52 -13.59 -8.58
N PRO A 168 18.26 -13.69 -9.70
CA PRO A 168 19.70 -13.51 -9.70
C PRO A 168 20.08 -12.08 -9.30
N ALA A 169 21.27 -11.93 -8.72
CA ALA A 169 21.85 -10.62 -8.39
C ALA A 169 21.90 -9.68 -9.60
N LEU A 170 21.92 -8.38 -9.35
CA LEU A 170 22.12 -7.38 -10.40
C LEU A 170 23.56 -7.50 -10.94
N SER A 171 23.71 -7.51 -12.26
CA SER A 171 25.00 -7.54 -12.96
C SER A 171 25.71 -6.20 -12.95
#